data_AF-A0A1D2RQK0-F1
#
_entry.id   AF-A0A1D2RQK0-F1
#
_cell.length_a   1.000
_cell.length_b   1.000
_cell.length_c   1.000
_cell.angle_alpha   90.00
_cell.angle_beta   90.00
_cell.angle_gamma   90.00
#
_symmetry.space_group_name_H-M   'P 1'
#
loop_
_entity.id
_entity.type
_entity.pdbx_description
1 polymer ?
#
loop_
_entity_poly.entity_id
_entity_poly.type
_entity_poly.pdbx_seq_one_letter_code
_entity_poly.pdbx_strand_id
1 'polypeptide(L)'
;MRSPAYIVVALVVVVLFSLVAYRVSVHFATLPAEGEPAASAAAQQADAATATEAPPPPPAQAEALDAIERSAAVRSAVEGYFADRGDWPQSLAQLGLGVPGDHAGGPVAGITVQTQGVVSISLKPHVARGGVIRLTPTPTADGGFDWQCRASNYPAATRLPTCR
;
A
#
# COMPACT_ATOMS: atom_id res chain seq x y z
N MET A 1 28.45 1.08 62.19
CA MET A 1 28.91 2.01 61.14
C MET A 1 29.49 1.17 60.00
N ARG A 2 28.75 0.96 58.90
CA ARG A 2 29.25 0.20 57.74
C ARG A 2 30.20 1.11 56.94
N SER A 3 31.45 0.67 56.75
CA SER A 3 32.49 1.45 56.07
C SER A 3 32.11 1.68 54.59
N PRO A 4 32.36 2.88 54.02
CA PRO A 4 31.98 3.22 52.64
C PRO A 4 32.57 2.27 51.59
N ALA A 5 33.69 1.60 51.91
CA ALA A 5 34.28 0.55 51.07
C ALA A 5 33.33 -0.65 50.85
N TYR A 6 32.51 -1.00 51.84
CA TYR A 6 31.57 -2.12 51.74
C TYR A 6 30.42 -1.84 50.76
N ILE A 7 29.98 -0.59 50.68
CA ILE A 7 28.91 -0.18 49.76
C ILE A 7 29.38 -0.28 48.30
N VAL A 8 30.62 0.14 48.03
CA VAL A 8 31.21 0.05 46.68
C VAL A 8 31.40 -1.41 46.27
N VAL A 9 31.91 -2.26 47.16
CA VAL A 9 32.07 -3.70 46.88
C VAL A 9 30.72 -4.38 46.63
N ALA A 10 29.70 -4.07 47.44
CA ALA A 10 28.37 -4.62 47.26
C ALA A 10 27.75 -4.22 45.90
N LEU A 11 27.90 -2.97 45.47
CA LEU A 11 27.40 -2.50 44.18
C LEU A 11 28.10 -3.19 43.00
N VAL A 12 29.43 -3.34 43.07
CA VAL A 12 30.20 -4.02 42.02
C VAL A 12 29.80 -5.50 41.91
N VAL A 13 29.59 -6.18 43.03
CA VAL A 13 29.14 -7.58 43.04
C VAL A 13 27.74 -7.73 42.45
N VAL A 14 26.81 -6.82 42.77
CA VAL A 14 25.45 -6.84 42.20
C VAL A 14 25.49 -6.64 40.69
N VAL A 15 26.25 -5.67 40.20
CA VAL A 15 26.37 -5.41 38.75
C VAL A 15 27.01 -6.58 38.02
N LEU A 16 28.06 -7.18 38.58
CA LEU A 16 28.69 -8.37 38.00
C LEU A 16 27.71 -9.55 37.97
N PHE A 17 26.94 -9.76 39.04
CA PHE A 17 25.95 -10.84 39.08
C PHE A 17 24.84 -10.62 38.05
N SER A 18 24.36 -9.39 37.87
CA SER A 18 23.39 -9.04 36.82
C SER A 18 23.96 -9.25 35.41
N LEU A 19 25.23 -8.91 35.17
CA LEU A 19 25.87 -9.13 33.87
C LEU A 19 26.10 -10.62 33.57
N VAL A 20 26.46 -11.42 34.58
CA VAL A 20 26.58 -12.88 34.44
C VAL A 20 25.21 -13.51 34.18
N ALA A 21 24.17 -13.13 34.93
CA ALA A 21 22.81 -13.61 34.69
C ALA A 21 22.29 -13.22 33.29
N TYR A 22 22.61 -12.02 32.81
CA TYR A 22 22.29 -11.58 31.46
C TYR A 22 23.02 -12.42 30.40
N ARG A 23 24.33 -12.64 30.54
CA ARG A 23 25.12 -13.48 29.63
C ARG A 23 24.64 -14.94 29.59
N VAL A 24 24.29 -15.49 30.75
CA VAL A 24 23.72 -16.85 30.85
C VAL A 24 22.35 -16.91 30.15
N SER A 25 21.49 -15.93 30.35
CA SER A 25 20.16 -15.88 29.70
C SER A 25 20.26 -15.80 28.17
N VAL A 26 21.25 -15.09 27.64
CA VAL A 26 21.49 -14.98 26.19
C VAL A 26 22.05 -16.29 25.60
N HIS A 27 22.79 -17.09 26.38
CA HIS A 27 23.31 -18.39 25.91
C HIS A 27 22.31 -19.54 25.95
N PHE A 28 21.27 -19.49 26.80
CA PHE A 28 20.25 -20.55 26.85
C PHE A 28 19.13 -20.41 25.78
N ALA A 29 19.13 -19.33 24.99
CA ALA A 29 18.17 -19.16 23.89
C ALA A 29 18.57 -19.90 22.59
N THR A 30 19.71 -20.61 22.58
CA THR A 30 20.22 -21.35 21.42
C THR A 30 20.56 -22.80 21.78
N LEU A 31 19.56 -23.61 22.12
CA LEU A 31 19.67 -25.06 22.05
C LEU A 31 18.71 -25.58 20.98
N PRO A 32 19.21 -26.07 19.83
CA PRO A 32 18.38 -26.77 18.87
C PRO A 32 18.09 -28.19 19.39
N ALA A 33 16.82 -28.60 19.35
CA ALA A 33 16.43 -30.00 19.48
C ALA A 33 16.84 -30.75 18.20
N GLU A 34 17.65 -31.81 18.33
CA GLU A 34 18.10 -32.65 17.20
C GLU A 34 17.08 -33.76 16.85
N GLY A 35 16.88 -34.00 15.54
CA GLY A 35 16.42 -35.27 14.96
C GLY A 35 15.06 -35.24 14.20
N GLU A 36 14.89 -34.55 13.06
CA GLU A 36 15.12 -35.00 11.65
C GLU A 36 13.86 -35.66 10.97
N PRO A 37 13.60 -35.58 9.63
CA PRO A 37 14.15 -34.74 8.54
C PRO A 37 13.10 -33.89 7.76
N ALA A 38 13.66 -33.11 6.82
CA ALA A 38 13.09 -32.70 5.52
C ALA A 38 12.64 -31.23 5.37
N ALA A 39 13.61 -30.46 4.90
CA ALA A 39 13.54 -29.59 3.73
C ALA A 39 12.65 -28.33 3.76
N SER A 40 13.32 -27.21 3.48
CA SER A 40 12.77 -26.01 2.83
C SER A 40 11.84 -25.13 3.68
N ALA A 41 12.42 -24.32 4.57
CA ALA A 41 11.96 -22.97 4.85
C ALA A 41 13.00 -22.21 5.69
N ALA A 42 13.13 -20.91 5.47
CA ALA A 42 13.84 -19.95 6.33
C ALA A 42 15.36 -19.77 6.17
N ALA A 43 15.88 -19.83 4.94
CA ALA A 43 17.13 -19.16 4.57
C ALA A 43 16.90 -17.81 3.84
N GLN A 44 15.80 -17.12 4.15
CA GLN A 44 15.44 -15.83 3.53
C GLN A 44 14.98 -14.84 4.60
N GLN A 45 15.88 -14.43 5.48
CA GLN A 45 15.69 -13.25 6.33
C GLN A 45 17.05 -12.74 6.82
N ALA A 46 17.93 -12.45 5.86
CA ALA A 46 19.16 -11.71 6.10
C ALA A 46 19.58 -10.96 4.82
N ASP A 47 18.66 -10.15 4.30
CA ASP A 47 18.99 -9.06 3.39
C ASP A 47 17.86 -8.02 3.49
N ALA A 48 17.75 -7.41 4.67
CA ALA A 48 17.07 -6.12 4.77
C ALA A 48 18.00 -5.10 4.12
N ALA A 49 17.96 -5.07 2.79
CA ALA A 49 18.52 -4.03 1.97
C ALA A 49 18.21 -2.67 2.60
N THR A 50 19.21 -1.80 2.66
CA THR A 50 19.02 -0.37 2.80
C THR A 50 18.09 0.10 1.68
N ALA A 51 16.78 0.05 1.91
CA ALA A 51 15.81 0.75 1.11
C ALA A 51 16.06 2.23 1.38
N THR A 52 16.80 2.87 0.49
CA THR A 52 16.67 4.32 0.32
C THR A 52 15.20 4.54 -0.02
N GLU A 53 14.41 4.95 0.97
CA GLU A 53 13.02 5.33 0.76
C GLU A 53 13.01 6.39 -0.34
N ALA A 54 12.30 6.11 -1.43
CA ALA A 54 12.17 7.07 -2.51
C ALA A 54 11.58 8.37 -1.92
N PRO A 55 12.03 9.55 -2.37
CA PRO A 55 11.44 10.79 -1.91
C PRO A 55 9.93 10.76 -2.14
N PRO A 56 9.13 11.33 -1.21
CA PRO A 56 7.68 11.33 -1.36
C PRO A 56 7.27 12.02 -2.67
N PRO A 57 6.16 11.60 -3.28
CA PRO A 57 5.69 12.22 -4.50
C PRO A 57 5.35 13.70 -4.24
N PRO A 58 5.49 14.58 -5.27
CA PRO A 58 4.98 15.93 -5.19
C PRO A 58 3.49 15.96 -4.81
N PRO A 59 2.99 16.99 -4.10
CA PRO A 59 1.61 17.05 -3.62
C PRO A 59 0.55 16.76 -4.69
N ALA A 60 0.69 17.34 -5.89
CA ALA A 60 -0.23 17.10 -7.00
C ALA A 60 -0.21 15.65 -7.53
N GLN A 61 0.89 14.93 -7.37
CA GLN A 61 0.97 13.50 -7.68
C GLN A 61 0.35 12.67 -6.55
N ALA A 62 0.53 13.06 -5.28
CA ALA A 62 -0.14 12.44 -4.15
C ALA A 62 -1.67 12.55 -4.25
N GLU A 63 -2.19 13.72 -4.63
CA GLU A 63 -3.63 13.93 -4.86
C GLU A 63 -4.15 13.08 -6.04
N ALA A 64 -3.36 12.90 -7.10
CA ALA A 64 -3.74 12.01 -8.20
C ALA A 64 -3.79 10.53 -7.77
N LEU A 65 -2.87 10.10 -6.90
CA LEU A 65 -2.87 8.75 -6.34
C LEU A 65 -4.09 8.52 -5.45
N ASP A 66 -4.39 9.45 -4.53
CA ASP A 66 -5.60 9.37 -3.69
C ASP A 66 -6.87 9.32 -4.56
N ALA A 67 -6.93 10.10 -5.64
CA ALA A 67 -8.05 10.04 -6.58
C ALA A 67 -8.20 8.64 -7.23
N ILE A 68 -7.11 8.00 -7.63
CA ILE A 68 -7.12 6.64 -8.20
C ILE A 68 -7.50 5.60 -7.15
N GLU A 69 -6.99 5.70 -5.93
CA GLU A 69 -7.31 4.79 -4.82
C GLU A 69 -8.81 4.83 -4.48
N ARG A 70 -9.40 6.03 -4.44
CA ARG A 70 -10.85 6.20 -4.22
C ARG A 70 -11.73 5.54 -5.29
N SER A 71 -11.20 5.29 -6.48
CA SER A 71 -11.92 4.58 -7.54
C SER A 71 -11.91 3.06 -7.39
N ALA A 72 -11.20 2.49 -6.41
CA ALA A 72 -11.02 1.04 -6.27
C ALA A 72 -12.35 0.26 -6.18
N ALA A 73 -13.32 0.75 -5.41
CA ALA A 73 -14.63 0.11 -5.30
C ALA A 73 -15.40 0.10 -6.64
N VAL A 74 -15.30 1.19 -7.41
CA VAL A 74 -15.92 1.28 -8.74
C VAL A 74 -15.23 0.33 -9.72
N ARG A 75 -13.90 0.26 -9.70
CA ARG A 75 -13.13 -0.69 -10.53
C ARG A 75 -13.51 -2.14 -10.23
N SER A 76 -13.54 -2.52 -8.95
CA SER A 76 -13.96 -3.85 -8.54
C SER A 76 -15.39 -4.19 -8.98
N ALA A 77 -16.32 -3.23 -8.91
CA ALA A 77 -17.68 -3.42 -9.42
C ALA A 77 -17.74 -3.59 -10.94
N VAL A 78 -16.90 -2.86 -11.70
CA VAL A 78 -16.78 -3.03 -13.16
C VAL A 78 -16.26 -4.43 -13.51
N GLU A 79 -15.23 -4.90 -12.81
CA GLU A 79 -14.66 -6.24 -12.99
C GLU A 79 -15.68 -7.33 -12.70
N GLY A 80 -16.39 -7.24 -11.57
CA GLY A 80 -17.45 -8.19 -11.21
C GLY A 80 -18.59 -8.20 -12.22
N TYR A 81 -19.04 -7.03 -12.68
CA TYR A 81 -20.09 -6.94 -13.70
C TYR A 81 -19.65 -7.64 -15.01
N PHE A 82 -18.40 -7.44 -15.43
CA PHE A 82 -17.87 -8.10 -16.63
C PHE A 82 -17.74 -9.61 -16.42
N ALA A 83 -17.23 -10.06 -15.28
CA ALA A 83 -17.10 -11.49 -14.96
C ALA A 83 -18.47 -12.20 -14.94
N ASP A 84 -19.50 -11.55 -14.42
CA ASP A 84 -20.84 -12.13 -14.29
C ASP A 84 -21.61 -12.17 -15.61
N ARG A 85 -21.38 -11.18 -16.50
CA ARG A 85 -22.23 -10.97 -17.68
C ARG A 85 -21.53 -11.15 -19.02
N GLY A 86 -20.21 -11.16 -19.03
CA GLY A 86 -19.39 -11.15 -20.26
C GLY A 86 -19.45 -9.84 -21.05
N ASP A 87 -20.07 -8.79 -20.48
CA ASP A 87 -20.26 -7.48 -21.10
C ASP A 87 -19.83 -6.37 -20.13
N TRP A 88 -19.38 -5.24 -20.67
CA TRP A 88 -18.99 -4.09 -19.85
C TRP A 88 -20.19 -3.28 -19.37
N PRO A 89 -20.15 -2.76 -18.12
CA PRO A 89 -21.11 -1.74 -17.71
C PRO A 89 -20.87 -0.45 -18.52
N GLN A 90 -21.94 0.31 -18.70
CA GLN A 90 -21.97 1.58 -19.41
C GLN A 90 -22.26 2.76 -18.48
N SER A 91 -22.58 2.50 -17.20
CA SER A 91 -22.90 3.54 -16.21
C SER A 91 -22.76 3.04 -14.78
N LEU A 92 -22.67 3.97 -13.82
CA LEU A 92 -22.74 3.66 -12.38
C LEU A 92 -24.10 3.08 -11.97
N ALA A 93 -25.18 3.48 -12.65
CA ALA A 93 -26.52 2.99 -12.36
C ALA A 93 -26.65 1.48 -12.61
N GLN A 94 -26.02 0.95 -13.66
CA GLN A 94 -25.98 -0.49 -13.92
C GLN A 94 -25.20 -1.27 -12.86
N LEU A 95 -24.26 -0.60 -12.19
CA LEU A 95 -23.50 -1.15 -11.06
C LEU A 95 -24.21 -0.96 -9.72
N GLY A 96 -25.36 -0.26 -9.69
CA GLY A 96 -26.04 0.08 -8.44
C GLY A 96 -25.27 1.07 -7.56
N LEU A 97 -24.36 1.86 -8.13
CA LEU A 97 -23.46 2.75 -7.40
C LEU A 97 -23.92 4.22 -7.33
N GLY A 98 -25.15 4.51 -7.76
CA GLY A 98 -25.72 5.85 -7.66
C GLY A 98 -25.25 6.81 -8.77
N VAL A 99 -25.07 8.08 -8.43
CA VAL A 99 -24.71 9.14 -9.37
C VAL A 99 -23.27 9.62 -9.14
N PRO A 100 -22.63 10.27 -10.13
CA PRO A 100 -21.20 10.60 -10.04
C PRO A 100 -20.78 11.42 -8.82
N GLY A 101 -21.66 12.30 -8.34
CA GLY A 101 -21.41 13.14 -7.17
C GLY A 101 -21.36 12.38 -5.84
N ASP A 102 -21.95 11.19 -5.76
CA ASP A 102 -21.94 10.36 -4.55
C ASP A 102 -20.52 9.83 -4.24
N HIS A 103 -19.64 9.86 -5.25
CA HIS A 103 -18.23 9.47 -5.13
C HIS A 103 -17.27 10.65 -4.95
N ALA A 104 -17.79 11.87 -4.73
CA ALA A 104 -16.95 13.03 -4.48
C ALA A 104 -16.29 12.97 -3.08
N GLY A 105 -15.07 13.48 -2.97
CA GLY A 105 -14.31 13.46 -1.73
C GLY A 105 -12.81 13.70 -1.96
N GLY A 106 -12.13 14.35 -1.02
CA GLY A 106 -10.71 14.71 -1.18
C GLY A 106 -10.45 15.42 -2.52
N PRO A 107 -9.57 14.91 -3.40
CA PRO A 107 -9.26 15.48 -4.71
C PRO A 107 -10.32 15.19 -5.80
N VAL A 108 -11.29 14.31 -5.53
CA VAL A 108 -12.29 13.83 -6.50
C VAL A 108 -13.53 14.71 -6.48
N ALA A 109 -13.93 15.21 -7.65
CA ALA A 109 -15.19 15.92 -7.87
C ALA A 109 -16.33 14.95 -8.24
N GLY A 110 -16.01 13.81 -8.84
CA GLY A 110 -16.95 12.73 -9.12
C GLY A 110 -16.31 11.60 -9.90
N ILE A 111 -16.95 10.44 -9.91
CA ILE A 111 -16.51 9.26 -10.67
C ILE A 111 -17.64 8.86 -11.62
N THR A 112 -17.32 8.48 -12.84
CA THR A 112 -18.29 7.96 -13.82
C THR A 112 -17.80 6.66 -14.42
N VAL A 113 -18.71 5.76 -14.79
CA VAL A 113 -18.42 4.65 -15.70
C VAL A 113 -19.00 5.00 -17.06
N GLN A 114 -18.20 4.81 -18.11
CA GLN A 114 -18.57 5.05 -19.50
C GLN A 114 -18.67 3.72 -20.25
N THR A 115 -18.93 3.77 -21.55
CA THR A 115 -18.87 2.59 -22.42
C THR A 115 -17.55 1.85 -22.29
N GLN A 116 -17.58 0.53 -22.51
CA GLN A 116 -16.40 -0.35 -22.36
C GLN A 116 -15.83 -0.39 -20.94
N GLY A 117 -16.64 -0.05 -19.92
CA GLY A 117 -16.23 -0.13 -18.52
C GLY A 117 -15.21 0.93 -18.10
N VAL A 118 -14.97 1.95 -18.93
CA VAL A 118 -13.99 2.99 -18.65
C VAL A 118 -14.42 3.79 -17.42
N VAL A 119 -13.57 3.80 -16.40
CA VAL A 119 -13.77 4.59 -15.17
C VAL A 119 -13.11 5.95 -15.37
N SER A 120 -13.89 7.02 -15.34
CA SER A 120 -13.40 8.40 -15.39
C SER A 120 -13.54 9.09 -14.04
N ILE A 121 -12.45 9.65 -13.55
CA ILE A 121 -12.36 10.36 -12.28
C ILE A 121 -12.20 11.84 -12.61
N SER A 122 -13.24 12.63 -12.34
CA SER A 122 -13.17 14.08 -12.46
C SER A 122 -12.52 14.66 -11.21
N LEU A 123 -11.54 15.53 -11.40
CA LEU A 123 -10.75 16.11 -10.32
C LEU A 123 -11.28 17.48 -9.92
N LYS A 124 -11.10 17.84 -8.65
CA LYS A 124 -11.44 19.17 -8.16
C LYS A 124 -10.50 20.23 -8.74
N PRO A 125 -10.97 21.49 -8.87
CA PRO A 125 -10.17 22.54 -9.52
C PRO A 125 -8.83 22.88 -8.87
N HIS A 126 -8.65 22.63 -7.57
CA HIS A 126 -7.38 22.87 -6.87
C HIS A 126 -6.29 21.86 -7.28
N VAL A 127 -6.69 20.64 -7.66
CA VAL A 127 -5.78 19.60 -8.17
C VAL A 127 -5.43 19.91 -9.61
N ALA A 128 -6.46 19.96 -10.46
CA ALA A 128 -6.35 20.30 -11.88
C ALA A 128 -7.72 20.73 -12.41
N ARG A 129 -7.86 22.00 -12.79
CA ARG A 129 -9.11 22.53 -13.35
C ARG A 129 -9.48 21.81 -14.65
N GLY A 130 -10.62 21.10 -14.63
CA GLY A 130 -11.08 20.27 -15.76
C GLY A 130 -10.28 18.98 -15.94
N GLY A 131 -9.42 18.63 -14.97
CA GLY A 131 -8.60 17.43 -14.97
C GLY A 131 -9.44 16.16 -14.88
N VAL A 132 -9.08 15.17 -15.70
CA VAL A 132 -9.73 13.84 -15.70
C VAL A 132 -8.68 12.76 -15.76
N ILE A 133 -8.77 11.78 -14.86
CA ILE A 133 -8.02 10.52 -14.92
C ILE A 133 -8.97 9.44 -15.45
N ARG A 134 -8.60 8.80 -16.56
CA ARG A 134 -9.31 7.67 -17.17
C ARG A 134 -8.58 6.37 -16.88
N LEU A 135 -9.31 5.38 -16.39
CA LEU A 135 -8.84 4.01 -16.17
C LEU A 135 -9.63 3.11 -17.11
N THR A 136 -8.93 2.45 -18.03
CA THR A 136 -9.51 1.55 -19.03
C THR A 136 -9.17 0.10 -18.69
N PRO A 137 -10.15 -0.76 -18.42
CA PRO A 137 -9.89 -2.16 -18.12
C PRO A 137 -9.64 -2.96 -19.41
N THR A 138 -8.75 -3.95 -19.32
CA THR A 138 -8.52 -4.97 -20.34
C THR A 138 -8.50 -6.33 -19.65
N PRO A 139 -9.39 -7.28 -19.99
CA PRO A 139 -9.40 -8.58 -19.37
C PRO A 139 -8.18 -9.37 -19.83
N THR A 140 -7.56 -10.10 -18.92
CA THR A 140 -6.40 -10.94 -19.21
C THR A 140 -6.82 -12.40 -19.43
N ALA A 141 -5.96 -13.20 -20.06
CA ALA A 141 -6.26 -14.61 -20.32
C ALA A 141 -6.46 -15.43 -19.03
N ASP A 142 -5.86 -14.99 -17.93
CA ASP A 142 -5.93 -15.65 -16.61
C ASP A 142 -7.18 -15.24 -15.80
N GLY A 143 -8.11 -14.49 -16.40
CA GLY A 143 -9.32 -14.01 -15.74
C GLY A 143 -9.12 -12.77 -14.85
N GLY A 144 -7.94 -12.13 -14.94
CA GLY A 144 -7.66 -10.85 -14.29
C GLY A 144 -7.98 -9.65 -15.18
N PHE A 145 -7.58 -8.46 -14.71
CA PHE A 145 -7.77 -7.21 -15.45
C PHE A 145 -6.52 -6.32 -15.38
N ASP A 146 -6.06 -5.87 -16.54
CA ASP A 146 -5.08 -4.80 -16.67
C ASP A 146 -5.79 -3.46 -16.77
N TRP A 147 -5.34 -2.47 -15.99
CA TRP A 147 -5.91 -1.12 -16.01
C TRP A 147 -4.93 -0.13 -16.63
N GLN A 148 -5.25 0.35 -17.83
CA GLN A 148 -4.50 1.45 -18.44
C GLN A 148 -4.97 2.78 -17.86
N CYS A 149 -4.03 3.58 -17.35
CA CYS A 149 -4.30 4.92 -16.84
C CYS A 149 -3.93 6.00 -17.87
N ARG A 150 -4.80 7.00 -18.05
CA ARG A 150 -4.54 8.20 -18.87
C ARG A 150 -5.09 9.45 -18.19
N ALA A 151 -4.26 10.44 -17.98
CA ALA A 151 -4.67 11.74 -17.47
C ALA A 151 -4.80 12.78 -18.59
N SER A 152 -5.86 13.60 -18.55
CA SER A 152 -6.10 14.71 -19.48
C SER A 152 -6.40 15.99 -18.72
N ASN A 153 -6.15 17.14 -19.36
CA ASN A 153 -6.24 18.48 -18.72
C ASN A 153 -5.43 18.57 -17.42
N TYR A 154 -4.31 17.84 -17.40
CA TYR A 154 -3.39 17.73 -16.29
C TYR A 154 -2.02 18.25 -16.76
N PRO A 155 -1.40 19.25 -16.08
CA PRO A 155 -0.07 19.71 -16.44
C PRO A 155 0.93 18.54 -16.47
N ALA A 156 1.76 18.44 -17.51
CA ALA A 156 2.64 17.30 -17.71
C ALA A 156 3.58 17.05 -16.50
N ALA A 157 4.07 18.12 -15.86
CA ALA A 157 4.92 18.05 -14.67
C ALA A 157 4.22 17.45 -13.43
N THR A 158 2.89 17.49 -13.40
CA THR A 158 2.08 17.00 -12.28
C THR A 158 1.57 15.57 -12.51
N ARG A 159 1.62 15.04 -13.74
CA ARG A 159 1.08 13.71 -14.06
C ARG A 159 1.89 12.60 -13.41
N LEU A 160 1.18 11.58 -12.94
CA LEU A 160 1.81 10.31 -12.59
C LEU A 160 2.48 9.69 -13.82
N PRO A 161 3.70 9.16 -13.71
CA PRO A 161 4.38 8.50 -14.82
C PRO A 161 3.54 7.38 -15.47
N THR A 162 2.75 6.68 -14.68
CA THR A 162 1.86 5.59 -15.10
C THR A 162 0.56 6.06 -15.76
N CYS A 163 0.26 7.36 -15.73
CA CYS A 163 -1.00 7.94 -16.24
C CYS A 163 -0.77 8.99 -17.34
N ARG A 164 0.26 8.82 -18.17
CA ARG A 164 0.66 9.82 -19.18
C ARG A 164 -0.19 9.83 -20.43
#